data_AF-A0AAQ4QZQ6-F1
#
_entry.id   AF-A0AAQ4QZQ6-F1
#
_cell.length_a   1.000
_cell.length_b   1.000
_cell.length_c   1.000
_cell.angle_alpha   90.00
_cell.angle_beta   90.00
_cell.angle_gamma   90.00
#
_symmetry.space_group_name_H-M   'P 1'
#
loop_
_entity.id
_entity.type
_entity.pdbx_description
1 polymer ?
#
loop_
_entity_poly.entity_id
_entity_poly.type
_entity_poly.pdbx_seq_one_letter_code
_entity_poly.pdbx_strand_id
1 'polypeptide(L)'
;MHGSAPRLLHLLLLAELFVRSSPRPAHCSPLCGMFRPMVLQLNSLNNMSKKLHHLTDHELVIFEGVEHRLDDLPHIQHTAAHFSSLKVNESLSQLLRYTRSFRLHVDWLKTAKENVSLSSRSTGGAGAHLLRLSDLLTASLLQMGEEVPPSLSPPLAPISTAFDVLRFSVEMSERLMVFCNWSKRVLLRLQRLCDCPRR
;
A
#
# COMPACT_ATOMS: atom_id res chain seq x y z
N MET A 1 -21.51 55.98 18.75
CA MET A 1 -21.46 55.00 17.64
C MET A 1 -20.00 54.69 17.24
N HIS A 2 -19.07 54.45 18.16
CA HIS A 2 -17.66 54.13 17.82
C HIS A 2 -17.12 53.13 18.84
N GLY A 3 -16.58 51.98 18.38
CA GLY A 3 -15.94 51.01 19.27
C GLY A 3 -15.69 49.61 18.71
N SER A 4 -16.28 49.26 17.57
CA SER A 4 -16.23 47.87 17.05
C SER A 4 -15.05 47.60 16.12
N ALA A 5 -14.57 48.61 15.38
CA ALA A 5 -13.52 48.46 14.38
C ALA A 5 -12.16 47.96 14.92
N PRO A 6 -11.59 48.51 16.02
CA PRO A 6 -10.30 48.06 16.52
C PRO A 6 -10.36 46.63 17.08
N ARG A 7 -11.49 46.21 17.66
CA ARG A 7 -11.71 44.83 18.14
C ARG A 7 -11.78 43.83 16.99
N LEU A 8 -12.45 44.19 15.89
CA LEU A 8 -12.56 43.34 14.70
C LEU A 8 -11.18 43.12 14.06
N LEU A 9 -10.38 44.18 13.98
CA LEU A 9 -9.03 44.15 13.40
C LEU A 9 -8.08 43.29 14.25
N HIS A 10 -8.21 43.37 15.58
CA HIS A 10 -7.46 42.52 16.50
C HIS A 10 -7.85 41.04 16.40
N LEU A 11 -9.14 40.73 16.26
CA LEU A 11 -9.63 39.36 16.04
C LEU A 11 -9.17 38.79 14.69
N LEU A 12 -9.15 39.60 13.63
CA LEU A 12 -8.62 39.20 12.32
C LEU A 12 -7.11 38.92 12.38
N LEU A 13 -6.34 39.76 13.07
CA LEU A 13 -4.91 39.54 13.30
C LEU A 13 -4.64 38.27 14.11
N LEU A 14 -5.44 38.00 15.15
CA LEU A 14 -5.34 36.77 15.94
C LEU A 14 -5.72 35.54 15.10
N ALA A 15 -6.75 35.63 14.26
CA ALA A 15 -7.12 34.56 13.34
C ALA A 15 -6.03 34.30 12.28
N GLU A 16 -5.42 35.35 11.72
CA GLU A 16 -4.30 35.21 10.79
C GLU A 16 -3.06 34.62 11.48
N LEU A 17 -2.75 35.08 12.70
CA LEU A 17 -1.67 34.51 13.50
C LEU A 17 -1.93 33.04 13.79
N PHE A 18 -3.15 32.65 14.14
CA PHE A 18 -3.52 31.25 14.39
C PHE A 18 -3.45 30.40 13.12
N VAL A 19 -3.85 30.95 11.96
CA VAL A 19 -3.73 30.28 10.66
C VAL A 19 -2.26 30.10 10.23
N ARG A 20 -1.38 31.04 10.62
CA ARG A 20 0.06 31.00 10.33
C ARG A 20 0.87 30.21 11.37
N SER A 21 0.42 30.15 12.63
CA SER A 21 1.03 29.39 13.72
C SER A 21 0.47 27.98 13.83
N SER A 22 -0.64 27.67 13.15
CA SER A 22 -1.06 26.30 12.95
C SER A 22 0.08 25.56 12.26
N PRO A 23 0.59 24.46 12.83
CA PRO A 23 1.62 23.66 12.20
C PRO A 23 1.02 23.06 10.92
N ARG A 24 1.13 23.80 9.81
CA ARG A 24 0.94 23.22 8.49
C ARG A 24 2.04 22.18 8.36
N PRO A 25 1.74 20.93 7.98
CA PRO A 25 2.78 19.95 7.73
C PRO A 25 3.60 20.45 6.55
N ALA A 26 4.70 21.17 6.83
CA ALA A 26 5.60 21.77 5.85
C ALA A 26 6.19 20.71 4.89
N HIS A 27 6.06 19.43 5.24
CA HIS A 27 6.64 18.28 4.54
C HIS A 27 5.69 17.58 3.55
N CYS A 28 4.42 17.98 3.44
CA CYS A 28 3.42 17.25 2.65
C CYS A 28 3.27 17.72 1.19
N SER A 29 3.68 18.96 0.87
CA SER A 29 3.53 19.54 -0.47
C SER A 29 4.16 18.70 -1.61
N PRO A 30 5.43 18.23 -1.52
CA PRO A 30 6.02 17.42 -2.59
C PRO A 30 5.38 16.01 -2.71
N LEU A 31 4.81 15.48 -1.63
CA LEU A 31 4.16 14.16 -1.61
C LEU A 31 2.86 14.12 -2.40
N CYS A 32 2.16 15.26 -2.55
CA CYS A 32 0.88 15.30 -3.23
C CYS A 32 0.94 14.78 -4.67
N GLY A 33 2.07 14.97 -5.36
CA GLY A 33 2.31 14.43 -6.69
C GLY A 33 2.47 12.91 -6.75
N MET A 34 2.81 12.27 -5.62
CA MET A 34 3.18 10.85 -5.55
C MET A 34 1.97 9.94 -5.27
N PHE A 35 0.95 10.42 -4.57
CA PHE A 35 -0.22 9.60 -4.19
C PHE A 35 -0.98 9.04 -5.39
N ARG A 36 -1.20 9.84 -6.45
CA ARG A 36 -1.92 9.37 -7.64
C ARG A 36 -1.16 8.25 -8.38
N PRO A 37 0.13 8.39 -8.71
CA PRO A 37 0.93 7.30 -9.25
C PRO A 37 0.88 6.02 -8.41
N MET A 38 0.98 6.13 -7.08
CA MET A 38 0.89 4.97 -6.18
C MET A 38 -0.47 4.27 -6.28
N VAL A 39 -1.57 5.03 -6.26
CA VAL A 39 -2.93 4.49 -6.41
C VAL A 39 -3.12 3.81 -7.76
N LEU A 40 -2.53 4.35 -8.84
CA LEU A 40 -2.56 3.70 -10.16
C LEU A 40 -1.82 2.37 -10.16
N GLN A 41 -0.63 2.29 -9.54
CA GLN A 41 0.07 1.01 -9.39
C GLN A 41 -0.77 -0.01 -8.61
N LEU A 42 -1.43 0.41 -7.53
CA LEU A 42 -2.31 -0.46 -6.73
C LEU A 42 -3.53 -0.95 -7.52
N ASN A 43 -4.16 -0.10 -8.34
CA ASN A 43 -5.30 -0.53 -9.16
C ASN A 43 -4.86 -1.59 -10.18
N SER A 44 -3.72 -1.39 -10.85
CA SER A 44 -3.17 -2.36 -11.80
C SER A 44 -2.77 -3.66 -11.10
N LEU A 45 -2.12 -3.57 -9.94
CA LEU A 45 -1.76 -4.72 -9.12
C LEU A 45 -3.00 -5.53 -8.70
N ASN A 46 -4.07 -4.86 -8.28
CA ASN A 46 -5.33 -5.51 -7.89
C ASN A 46 -6.02 -6.22 -9.07
N ASN A 47 -5.82 -5.77 -10.30
CA ASN A 47 -6.33 -6.46 -11.48
C ASN A 47 -5.47 -7.68 -11.85
N MET A 48 -4.15 -7.60 -11.61
CA MET A 48 -3.24 -8.73 -11.82
C MET A 48 -3.39 -9.81 -10.74
N SER A 49 -3.64 -9.42 -9.49
CA SER A 49 -3.79 -10.35 -8.36
C SER A 49 -4.90 -11.36 -8.61
N LYS A 50 -6.07 -10.90 -9.09
CA LYS A 50 -7.22 -11.73 -9.50
C LYS A 50 -6.90 -12.80 -10.55
N LYS A 51 -5.76 -12.69 -11.23
CA LYS A 51 -5.35 -13.59 -12.31
C LYS A 51 -4.09 -14.38 -11.95
N LEU A 52 -3.65 -14.34 -10.69
CA LEU A 52 -2.44 -15.05 -10.25
C LEU A 52 -2.61 -16.56 -10.30
N HIS A 53 -3.79 -17.08 -9.96
CA HIS A 53 -4.07 -18.51 -9.94
C HIS A 53 -4.47 -19.09 -11.31
N HIS A 54 -4.90 -18.26 -12.27
CA HIS A 54 -5.42 -18.69 -13.59
C HIS A 54 -6.60 -19.67 -13.53
N LEU A 55 -7.36 -19.63 -12.44
CA LEU A 55 -8.57 -20.43 -12.24
C LEU A 55 -9.81 -19.60 -12.57
N THR A 56 -10.87 -20.28 -13.00
CA THR A 56 -12.22 -19.75 -13.09
C THR A 56 -12.86 -19.64 -11.70
N ASP A 57 -13.93 -18.85 -11.59
CA ASP A 57 -14.66 -18.70 -10.32
C ASP A 57 -15.21 -20.04 -9.80
N HIS A 58 -15.56 -20.98 -10.69
CA HIS A 58 -16.02 -22.31 -10.30
C HIS A 58 -14.91 -23.19 -9.72
N GLU A 59 -13.69 -23.08 -10.25
CA GLU A 59 -12.53 -23.82 -9.76
C GLU A 59 -12.00 -23.26 -8.44
N LEU A 60 -12.20 -21.96 -8.19
CA LEU A 60 -11.84 -21.32 -6.92
C LEU A 60 -12.60 -21.91 -5.72
N VAL A 61 -13.83 -22.40 -5.92
CA VAL A 61 -14.62 -23.03 -4.86
C VAL A 61 -13.89 -24.24 -4.23
N ILE A 62 -13.04 -24.93 -5.00
CA ILE A 62 -12.23 -26.06 -4.52
C ILE A 62 -11.23 -25.63 -3.43
N PHE A 63 -10.86 -24.36 -3.43
CA PHE A 63 -9.91 -23.77 -2.49
C PHE A 63 -10.61 -23.07 -1.31
N GLU A 64 -11.94 -23.01 -1.28
CA GLU A 64 -12.68 -22.48 -0.12
C GLU A 64 -12.44 -23.37 1.11
N GLY A 65 -11.98 -22.76 2.21
CA GLY A 65 -11.69 -23.48 3.46
C GLY A 65 -10.35 -24.23 3.48
N VAL A 66 -9.54 -24.15 2.42
CA VAL A 66 -8.17 -24.66 2.43
C VAL A 66 -7.30 -23.73 3.29
N GLU A 67 -6.58 -24.30 4.27
CA GLU A 67 -5.78 -23.53 5.22
C GLU A 67 -4.70 -22.67 4.53
N HIS A 68 -4.49 -21.45 5.01
CA HIS A 68 -3.43 -20.57 4.53
C HIS A 68 -2.08 -21.05 5.07
N ARG A 69 -1.05 -21.13 4.21
CA ARG A 69 0.29 -21.64 4.58
C ARG A 69 1.41 -20.62 4.35
N LEU A 70 1.11 -19.41 3.89
CA LEU A 70 2.08 -18.32 3.77
C LEU A 70 2.03 -17.44 5.03
N ASP A 71 2.58 -17.97 6.12
CA ASP A 71 2.57 -17.32 7.43
C ASP A 71 3.39 -16.02 7.47
N ASP A 72 4.38 -15.88 6.57
CA ASP A 72 5.27 -14.73 6.49
C ASP A 72 4.70 -13.54 5.71
N LEU A 73 3.46 -13.65 5.23
CA LEU A 73 2.79 -12.54 4.58
C LEU A 73 2.38 -11.46 5.60
N PRO A 74 2.44 -10.17 5.20
CA PRO A 74 2.00 -9.07 6.05
C PRO A 74 0.63 -9.29 6.69
N HIS A 75 0.58 -9.22 8.02
CA HIS A 75 -0.68 -9.10 8.74
C HIS A 75 -1.18 -7.65 8.68
N ILE A 76 -2.30 -7.43 7.99
CA ILE A 76 -2.83 -6.09 7.73
C ILE A 76 -3.93 -5.76 8.75
N GLN A 77 -3.75 -4.67 9.49
CA GLN A 77 -4.77 -4.18 10.41
C GLN A 77 -5.83 -3.35 9.67
N HIS A 78 -7.10 -3.71 9.85
CA HIS A 78 -8.24 -3.07 9.15
C HIS A 78 -9.18 -2.28 10.07
N THR A 79 -8.78 -2.00 11.31
CA THR A 79 -9.69 -1.35 12.29
C THR A 79 -9.86 0.14 12.00
N ALA A 80 -11.05 0.67 12.28
CA ALA A 80 -11.32 2.11 12.15
C ALA A 80 -10.41 2.95 13.06
N ALA A 81 -10.11 2.43 14.26
CA ALA A 81 -9.15 3.02 15.19
C ALA A 81 -7.77 3.18 14.54
N HIS A 82 -7.26 2.14 13.87
CA HIS A 82 -5.98 2.20 13.17
C HIS A 82 -5.96 3.28 12.06
N PHE A 83 -7.05 3.41 11.28
CA PHE A 83 -7.14 4.47 10.26
C PHE A 83 -7.21 5.88 10.84
N SER A 84 -7.75 6.03 12.04
CA SER A 84 -7.86 7.33 12.73
C SER A 84 -6.52 7.83 13.26
N SER A 85 -5.59 6.93 13.58
CA SER A 85 -4.27 7.22 14.17
C SER A 85 -3.11 7.24 13.16
N LEU A 86 -3.39 7.21 11.85
CA LEU A 86 -2.33 7.15 10.83
C LEU A 86 -1.46 8.42 10.83
N LYS A 87 -0.15 8.21 10.84
CA LYS A 87 0.86 9.23 10.56
C LYS A 87 1.50 8.99 9.19
N VAL A 88 1.83 10.05 8.46
CA VAL A 88 2.28 9.95 7.06
C VAL A 88 3.55 9.11 6.92
N ASN A 89 4.61 9.45 7.65
CA ASN A 89 5.89 8.74 7.60
C ASN A 89 5.76 7.27 8.02
N GLU A 90 5.18 6.99 9.19
CA GLU A 90 4.98 5.63 9.70
C GLU A 90 4.16 4.78 8.72
N SER A 91 3.11 5.36 8.12
CA SER A 91 2.26 4.67 7.16
C SER A 91 2.97 4.37 5.85
N LEU A 92 3.78 5.31 5.31
CA LEU A 92 4.58 5.08 4.10
C LEU A 92 5.67 4.04 4.34
N SER A 93 6.33 4.06 5.50
CA SER A 93 7.30 3.04 5.91
C SER A 93 6.68 1.66 6.08
N GLN A 94 5.47 1.58 6.64
CA GLN A 94 4.71 0.33 6.72
C GLN A 94 4.32 -0.20 5.33
N LEU A 95 3.80 0.68 4.48
CA LEU A 95 3.45 0.35 3.09
C LEU A 95 4.66 -0.17 2.32
N LEU A 96 5.84 0.44 2.50
CA LEU A 96 7.06 0.01 1.83
C LEU A 96 7.49 -1.38 2.28
N ARG A 97 7.46 -1.66 3.60
CA ARG A 97 7.75 -2.99 4.14
C ARG A 97 6.82 -4.06 3.57
N TYR A 98 5.51 -3.79 3.56
CA TYR A 98 4.54 -4.73 2.99
C TYR A 98 4.73 -4.92 1.49
N THR A 99 4.94 -3.84 0.74
CA THR A 99 5.18 -3.90 -0.72
C THR A 99 6.40 -4.76 -1.05
N ARG A 100 7.50 -4.61 -0.30
CA ARG A 100 8.72 -5.42 -0.49
C ARG A 100 8.50 -6.89 -0.13
N SER A 101 7.81 -7.17 0.98
CA SER A 101 7.48 -8.56 1.36
C SER A 101 6.62 -9.23 0.28
N PHE A 102 5.55 -8.59 -0.18
CA PHE A 102 4.73 -9.13 -1.27
C PHE A 102 5.52 -9.32 -2.56
N ARG A 103 6.45 -8.42 -2.88
CA ARG A 103 7.30 -8.58 -4.06
C ARG A 103 8.16 -9.84 -3.96
N LEU A 104 8.80 -10.09 -2.83
CA LEU A 104 9.61 -11.30 -2.62
C LEU A 104 8.77 -12.57 -2.84
N HIS A 105 7.57 -12.62 -2.28
CA HIS A 105 6.68 -13.77 -2.44
C HIS A 105 6.14 -13.90 -3.87
N VAL A 106 5.88 -12.81 -4.56
CA VAL A 106 5.45 -12.84 -5.98
C VAL A 106 6.60 -13.32 -6.88
N ASP A 107 7.83 -12.85 -6.64
CA ASP A 107 9.01 -13.28 -7.39
C ASP A 107 9.29 -14.78 -7.14
N TRP A 108 9.16 -15.24 -5.89
CA TRP A 108 9.21 -16.67 -5.57
C TRP A 108 8.11 -17.47 -6.28
N LEU A 109 6.86 -17.01 -6.24
CA LEU A 109 5.73 -17.69 -6.87
C LEU A 109 5.93 -17.77 -8.39
N LYS A 110 6.56 -16.76 -8.99
CA LYS A 110 6.88 -16.75 -10.41
C LYS A 110 7.80 -17.92 -10.74
N THR A 111 8.91 -18.06 -10.02
CA THR A 111 9.85 -19.17 -10.16
C THR A 111 9.18 -20.52 -9.87
N ALA A 112 8.35 -20.58 -8.84
CA ALA A 112 7.58 -21.78 -8.49
C ALA A 112 6.73 -22.28 -9.65
N LYS A 113 5.98 -21.36 -10.29
CA LYS A 113 5.09 -21.66 -11.42
C LYS A 113 5.89 -22.09 -12.65
N GLU A 114 7.01 -21.43 -12.94
CA GLU A 114 7.89 -21.79 -14.04
C GLU A 114 8.45 -23.21 -13.88
N ASN A 115 8.85 -23.59 -12.65
CA ASN A 115 9.37 -24.92 -12.35
C ASN A 115 8.36 -26.06 -12.56
N VAL A 116 7.06 -25.77 -12.43
CA VAL A 116 5.98 -26.75 -12.66
C VAL A 116 5.23 -26.51 -13.97
N SER A 117 5.82 -25.76 -14.91
CA SER A 117 5.25 -25.46 -16.23
C SER A 117 3.88 -24.75 -16.21
N LEU A 118 3.57 -24.01 -15.14
CA LEU A 118 2.40 -23.15 -15.03
C LEU A 118 2.69 -21.73 -15.56
N SER A 119 1.68 -21.05 -16.09
CA SER A 119 1.83 -19.69 -16.62
C SER A 119 2.23 -18.69 -15.55
N SER A 120 3.35 -17.98 -15.71
CA SER A 120 3.85 -16.98 -14.75
C SER A 120 3.57 -15.52 -15.15
N ARG A 121 2.78 -15.29 -16.22
CA ARG A 121 2.59 -13.96 -16.83
C ARG A 121 1.98 -12.93 -15.87
N SER A 122 0.91 -13.29 -15.17
CA SER A 122 0.25 -12.40 -14.20
C SER A 122 1.17 -12.12 -13.00
N THR A 123 1.93 -13.12 -12.57
CA THR A 123 2.90 -13.02 -11.48
C THR A 123 4.03 -12.06 -11.83
N GLY A 124 4.61 -12.16 -13.03
CA GLY A 124 5.62 -11.21 -13.51
C GLY A 124 5.08 -9.78 -13.63
N GLY A 125 3.84 -9.61 -14.08
CA GLY A 125 3.17 -8.32 -14.11
C GLY A 125 2.96 -7.71 -12.73
N ALA A 126 2.49 -8.52 -11.77
CA ALA A 126 2.32 -8.11 -10.37
C ALA A 126 3.66 -7.68 -9.74
N GLY A 127 4.74 -8.43 -9.96
CA GLY A 127 6.07 -8.10 -9.47
C GLY A 127 6.57 -6.74 -9.97
N ALA A 128 6.35 -6.45 -11.26
CA ALA A 128 6.72 -5.15 -11.85
C ALA A 128 5.94 -3.97 -11.24
N HIS A 129 4.65 -4.15 -10.92
CA HIS A 129 3.85 -3.12 -10.25
C HIS A 129 4.26 -2.92 -8.78
N LEU A 130 4.60 -3.99 -8.07
CA LEU A 130 5.14 -3.93 -6.71
C LEU A 130 6.49 -3.23 -6.65
N LEU A 131 7.39 -3.49 -7.61
CA LEU A 131 8.66 -2.77 -7.74
C LEU A 131 8.41 -1.27 -7.92
N ARG A 132 7.59 -0.87 -8.90
CA ARG A 132 7.28 0.55 -9.14
C ARG A 132 6.64 1.21 -7.93
N LEU A 133 5.75 0.52 -7.22
CA LEU A 133 5.17 1.02 -5.98
C LEU A 133 6.24 1.21 -4.89
N SER A 134 7.17 0.27 -4.75
CA SER A 134 8.26 0.37 -3.79
C SER A 134 9.20 1.55 -4.08
N ASP A 135 9.45 1.84 -5.36
CA ASP A 135 10.27 2.98 -5.78
C ASP A 135 9.58 4.30 -5.44
N LEU A 136 8.28 4.42 -5.73
CA LEU A 136 7.48 5.60 -5.38
C LEU A 136 7.44 5.86 -3.87
N LEU A 137 7.28 4.79 -3.07
CA LEU A 137 7.27 4.86 -1.60
C LEU A 137 8.64 5.26 -1.05
N THR A 138 9.71 4.67 -1.59
CA THR A 138 11.09 5.01 -1.23
C THR A 138 11.39 6.47 -1.54
N ALA A 139 11.07 6.94 -2.75
CA ALA A 139 11.25 8.34 -3.13
C ALA A 139 10.45 9.30 -2.24
N SER A 140 9.25 8.90 -1.81
CA SER A 140 8.41 9.71 -0.92
C SER A 140 9.02 9.83 0.48
N LEU A 141 9.54 8.73 1.04
CA LEU A 141 10.24 8.75 2.34
C LEU A 141 11.50 9.62 2.28
N LEU A 142 12.30 9.48 1.22
CA LEU A 142 13.51 10.30 1.03
C LEU A 142 13.18 11.80 0.90
N GLN A 143 12.10 12.15 0.20
CA GLN A 143 11.64 13.56 0.11
C GLN A 143 11.22 14.15 1.47
N MET A 144 10.82 13.30 2.41
CA MET A 144 10.49 13.71 3.78
C MET A 144 11.73 13.78 4.70
N GLY A 145 12.90 13.34 4.22
CA GLY A 145 14.09 13.16 5.07
C GLY A 145 13.99 11.96 6.01
N GLU A 146 13.10 11.02 5.73
CA GLU A 146 12.90 9.81 6.55
C GLU A 146 13.87 8.70 6.14
N GLU A 147 14.30 7.90 7.10
CA GLU A 147 15.10 6.71 6.83
C GLU A 147 14.26 5.65 6.10
N VAL A 148 14.86 5.02 5.09
CA VAL A 148 14.21 3.95 4.33
C VAL A 148 14.37 2.65 5.12
N PRO A 149 13.28 2.00 5.58
CA PRO A 149 13.38 0.74 6.32
C PRO A 149 14.20 -0.30 5.54
N PRO A 150 14.99 -1.15 6.21
CA PRO A 150 15.72 -2.22 5.55
C PRO A 150 14.76 -3.24 4.94
N SER A 151 15.21 -3.93 3.90
CA SER A 151 14.48 -5.08 3.36
C SER A 151 14.72 -6.29 4.26
N LEU A 152 13.64 -6.88 4.77
CA LEU A 152 13.69 -8.18 5.45
C LEU A 152 13.26 -9.24 4.46
N SER A 153 14.03 -10.33 4.38
CA SER A 153 13.72 -11.49 3.55
C SER A 153 13.27 -12.63 4.46
N PRO A 154 11.96 -12.90 4.60
CA PRO A 154 11.51 -14.06 5.32
C PRO A 154 11.89 -15.36 4.58
N PRO A 155 11.97 -16.50 5.29
CA PRO A 155 12.08 -17.79 4.64
C PRO A 155 10.89 -18.00 3.70
N LEU A 156 11.15 -18.54 2.51
CA LEU A 156 10.10 -18.82 1.53
C LEU A 156 9.62 -20.25 1.69
N ALA A 157 8.32 -20.48 1.47
CA ALA A 157 7.73 -21.81 1.62
C ALA A 157 8.39 -22.83 0.68
N PRO A 158 8.71 -24.05 1.16
CA PRO A 158 9.18 -25.11 0.29
C PRO A 158 8.05 -25.54 -0.65
N ILE A 159 8.37 -25.67 -1.94
CA ILE A 159 7.44 -26.14 -2.97
C ILE A 159 7.59 -27.65 -3.08
N SER A 160 6.50 -28.40 -2.93
CA SER A 160 6.54 -29.86 -3.04
C SER A 160 5.79 -30.38 -4.25
N THR A 161 4.75 -29.69 -4.73
CA THR A 161 3.94 -30.13 -5.88
C THR A 161 3.36 -28.96 -6.69
N ALA A 162 2.89 -29.23 -7.91
CA ALA A 162 2.14 -28.26 -8.71
C ALA A 162 0.83 -27.81 -8.03
N PHE A 163 0.21 -28.71 -7.25
CA PHE A 163 -0.97 -28.38 -6.45
C PHE A 163 -0.65 -27.37 -5.35
N ASP A 164 0.50 -27.51 -4.67
CA ASP A 164 0.95 -26.52 -3.69
C ASP A 164 1.15 -25.15 -4.34
N VAL A 165 1.79 -25.10 -5.52
CA VAL A 165 1.97 -23.85 -6.28
C VAL A 165 0.62 -23.20 -6.62
N LEU A 166 -0.39 -23.99 -6.97
CA LEU A 166 -1.73 -23.48 -7.26
C LEU A 166 -2.40 -22.94 -5.99
N ARG A 167 -2.35 -23.68 -4.87
CA ARG A 167 -2.84 -23.23 -3.56
C ARG A 167 -2.19 -21.91 -3.14
N PHE A 168 -0.87 -21.81 -3.23
CA PHE A 168 -0.14 -20.59 -2.93
C PHE A 168 -0.50 -19.44 -3.87
N SER A 169 -0.82 -19.72 -5.14
CA SER A 169 -1.28 -18.69 -6.08
C SER A 169 -2.66 -18.13 -5.69
N VAL A 170 -3.56 -18.97 -5.19
CA VAL A 170 -4.88 -18.56 -4.69
C VAL A 170 -4.71 -17.71 -3.43
N GLU A 171 -3.98 -18.21 -2.44
CA GLU A 171 -3.72 -17.47 -1.19
C GLU A 171 -3.04 -16.12 -1.45
N MET A 172 -2.04 -16.09 -2.34
CA MET A 172 -1.38 -14.84 -2.74
C MET A 172 -2.34 -13.85 -3.41
N SER A 173 -3.25 -14.34 -4.25
CA SER A 173 -4.29 -13.52 -4.89
C SER A 173 -5.14 -12.81 -3.84
N GLU A 174 -5.68 -13.56 -2.88
CA GLU A 174 -6.51 -13.05 -1.80
C GLU A 174 -5.77 -12.00 -0.98
N ARG A 175 -4.57 -12.33 -0.50
CA ARG A 175 -3.77 -11.46 0.35
C ARG A 175 -3.34 -10.18 -0.37
N LEU A 176 -2.98 -10.26 -1.66
CA LEU A 176 -2.67 -9.08 -2.46
C LEU A 176 -3.89 -8.19 -2.70
N MET A 177 -5.08 -8.76 -2.93
CA MET A 177 -6.30 -7.96 -3.07
C MET A 177 -6.61 -7.19 -1.78
N VAL A 178 -6.50 -7.85 -0.63
CA VAL A 178 -6.66 -7.21 0.69
C VAL A 178 -5.63 -6.09 0.86
N PHE A 179 -4.37 -6.34 0.53
CA PHE A 179 -3.30 -5.35 0.56
C PHE A 179 -3.59 -4.14 -0.36
N CYS A 180 -4.01 -4.38 -1.60
CA CYS A 180 -4.32 -3.31 -2.55
C CYS A 180 -5.45 -2.41 -2.05
N ASN A 181 -6.53 -3.02 -1.58
CA ASN A 181 -7.70 -2.30 -1.07
C ASN A 181 -7.36 -1.48 0.18
N TRP A 182 -6.62 -2.08 1.12
CA TRP A 182 -6.16 -1.39 2.31
C TRP A 182 -5.21 -0.24 1.99
N SER A 183 -4.20 -0.49 1.16
CA SER A 183 -3.19 0.51 0.77
C SER A 183 -3.82 1.71 0.10
N LYS A 184 -4.81 1.48 -0.77
CA LYS A 184 -5.56 2.56 -1.42
C LYS A 184 -6.29 3.43 -0.40
N ARG A 185 -6.92 2.82 0.62
CA ARG A 185 -7.58 3.57 1.71
C ARG A 185 -6.57 4.36 2.52
N VAL A 186 -5.41 3.78 2.85
CA VAL A 186 -4.32 4.47 3.56
C VAL A 186 -3.85 5.68 2.76
N LEU A 187 -3.47 5.50 1.49
CA LEU A 187 -2.98 6.60 0.64
C LEU A 187 -4.02 7.73 0.49
N LEU A 188 -5.30 7.40 0.31
CA LEU A 188 -6.36 8.41 0.25
C LEU A 188 -6.53 9.15 1.58
N ARG A 189 -6.29 8.49 2.72
CA ARG A 189 -6.30 9.14 4.03
C ARG A 189 -5.07 10.04 4.21
N LEU A 190 -3.88 9.57 3.82
CA LEU A 190 -2.65 10.37 3.85
C LEU A 190 -2.75 11.61 2.96
N GLN A 191 -3.33 11.47 1.76
CA GLN A 191 -3.58 12.59 0.86
C GLN A 191 -4.43 13.68 1.52
N ARG A 192 -5.44 13.29 2.32
CA ARG A 192 -6.27 14.24 3.09
C ARG A 192 -5.51 14.86 4.26
N LEU A 193 -4.69 14.08 4.96
CA LEU A 193 -3.86 14.59 6.06
C LEU A 193 -2.80 15.59 5.57
N CYS A 194 -2.37 15.44 4.33
CA CYS A 194 -1.44 16.34 3.66
C CYS A 194 -2.10 17.55 2.97
N ASP A 195 -3.43 17.74 3.13
CA ASP A 195 -4.21 18.81 2.48
C ASP A 195 -4.00 18.90 0.95
N CYS A 196 -3.73 17.77 0.30
CA CYS A 196 -3.49 17.75 -1.13
C CYS A 196 -4.79 18.05 -1.89
N PRO A 197 -4.73 18.83 -2.99
CA PRO A 197 -5.91 19.09 -3.81
C PRO A 197 -6.48 17.79 -4.37
N ARG A 198 -7.80 17.63 -4.28
CA ARG A 198 -8.52 16.54 -4.96
C ARG A 198 -8.46 16.83 -6.46
N ARG A 199 -7.75 16.00 -7.21
CA ARG A 199 -7.75 16.00 -8.67
C ARG A 199 -8.36 14.71 -9.19
#